data_AF-A0A1M5VWZ3-F1
#
_entry.id   AF-A0A1M5VWZ3-F1
#
_cell.length_a   1.000
_cell.length_b   1.000
_cell.length_c   1.000
_cell.angle_alpha   90.00
_cell.angle_beta   90.00
_cell.angle_gamma   90.00
#
_symmetry.space_group_name_H-M   'P 1'
#
loop_
_entity.id
_entity.type
_entity.pdbx_description
1 polymer ?
#
loop_
_entity_poly.entity_id
_entity_poly.type
_entity_poly.pdbx_seq_one_letter_code
_entity_poly.pdbx_strand_id
1 'polypeptide(L)'
;MSDFDRKKIEMDLLAFTARNFQRPAECRNLEQIRFYVRELCLKIEELEKRFSYVPNCAYALLAQYNSRQNSMLHMDFRNAYHGM
;
A
#
# COMPACT_ATOMS: atom_id res chain seq x y z
N MET A 1 -9.62 23.31 0.35
CA MET A 1 -8.17 23.02 0.25
C MET A 1 -7.65 23.59 -1.05
N SER A 2 -6.53 24.30 -1.01
CA SER A 2 -5.87 24.79 -2.23
C SER A 2 -5.12 23.64 -2.93
N ASP A 3 -4.75 23.83 -4.20
CA ASP A 3 -3.88 22.87 -4.91
C ASP A 3 -2.51 22.74 -4.26
N PHE A 4 -2.01 23.81 -3.63
CA PHE A 4 -0.78 23.78 -2.85
C PHE A 4 -0.91 22.84 -1.64
N ASP A 5 -2.01 22.92 -0.89
CA ASP A 5 -2.27 22.03 0.24
C ASP A 5 -2.37 20.57 -0.22
N ARG A 6 -3.05 20.31 -1.35
CA ARG A 6 -3.18 18.96 -1.92
C ARG A 6 -1.82 18.37 -2.28
N LYS A 7 -0.98 19.16 -2.94
CA LYS A 7 0.40 18.75 -3.27
C LYS A 7 1.25 18.49 -2.02
N LYS A 8 1.08 19.31 -0.98
CA LYS A 8 1.79 19.11 0.28
C LYS A 8 1.39 17.77 0.94
N ILE A 9 0.10 17.47 1.01
CA ILE A 9 -0.39 16.20 1.54
C ILE A 9 0.14 15.01 0.72
N GLU A 10 0.13 15.13 -0.60
CA GLU A 10 0.67 14.10 -1.49
C GLU A 10 2.17 13.88 -1.25
N MET A 11 2.97 14.94 -1.14
CA MET A 11 4.39 14.85 -0.81
C MET A 11 4.63 14.19 0.55
N ASP A 12 3.84 14.55 1.56
CA ASP A 12 3.95 13.97 2.90
C ASP A 12 3.61 12.48 2.91
N LEU A 13 2.59 12.06 2.14
CA LEU A 13 2.25 10.65 1.96
C LEU A 13 3.38 9.88 1.25
N LEU A 14 3.94 10.44 0.18
CA LEU A 14 5.06 9.82 -0.53
C LEU A 14 6.29 9.69 0.37
N ALA A 15 6.59 10.72 1.18
CA ALA A 15 7.69 10.66 2.14
C ALA A 15 7.43 9.63 3.25
N PHE A 16 6.20 9.54 3.75
CA PHE A 16 5.81 8.53 4.73
C PHE A 16 6.01 7.12 4.19
N THR A 17 5.49 6.83 2.99
CA THR A 17 5.58 5.50 2.38
C THR A 17 7.03 5.14 2.04
N ALA A 18 7.82 6.07 1.50
CA ALA A 18 9.22 5.84 1.16
C ALA A 18 10.12 5.55 2.38
N ARG A 19 9.79 6.10 3.55
CA ARG A 19 10.57 5.88 4.80
C ARG A 19 10.20 4.59 5.51
N ASN A 20 8.94 4.19 5.44
CA ASN A 20 8.43 3.09 6.28
C ASN A 20 8.23 1.79 5.50
N PHE A 21 7.98 1.85 4.19
CA PHE A 21 7.59 0.69 3.40
C PHE A 21 8.63 0.33 2.35
N GLN A 22 8.82 -0.97 2.14
CA GLN A 22 9.50 -1.46 0.95
C GLN A 22 8.55 -1.43 -0.26
N ARG A 23 9.12 -1.34 -1.47
CA ARG A 23 8.31 -1.36 -2.69
C ARG A 23 7.56 -2.69 -2.79
N PRO A 24 6.33 -2.73 -3.34
CA PRO A 24 5.57 -3.98 -3.47
C PRO A 24 6.37 -5.12 -4.13
N ALA A 25 7.17 -4.82 -5.15
CA ALA A 25 8.02 -5.80 -5.83
C ALA A 25 9.12 -6.40 -4.94
N GLU A 26 9.55 -5.68 -3.90
CA GLU A 26 10.63 -6.09 -2.97
C GLU A 26 10.10 -6.86 -1.76
N CYS A 27 8.78 -6.86 -1.53
CA CYS A 27 8.19 -7.62 -0.44
C CYS A 27 8.44 -9.13 -0.62
N ARG A 28 8.77 -9.80 0.49
CA ARG A 28 9.23 -11.20 0.51
C ARG A 28 8.24 -12.18 1.12
N ASN A 29 7.25 -11.70 1.86
CA ASN A 29 6.24 -12.56 2.48
C ASN A 29 4.90 -11.83 2.64
N LEU A 30 3.85 -12.62 2.90
CA LEU A 30 2.48 -12.13 3.05
C LEU A 30 2.27 -11.29 4.31
N GLU A 31 2.98 -11.57 5.40
CA GLU A 31 2.85 -10.82 6.66
C GLU A 31 3.30 -9.37 6.49
N GLN A 32 4.43 -9.16 5.81
CA GLN A 32 4.94 -7.84 5.46
C GLN A 32 3.94 -7.05 4.62
N ILE A 33 3.34 -7.69 3.60
CA ILE A 33 2.34 -7.03 2.77
C ILE A 33 1.09 -6.67 3.58
N ARG A 34 0.58 -7.59 4.40
CA ARG A 34 -0.57 -7.34 5.28
C ARG A 34 -0.30 -6.19 6.24
N PHE A 35 0.90 -6.11 6.80
CA PHE A 35 1.32 -5.00 7.66
C PHE A 35 1.29 -3.67 6.89
N TYR A 36 1.93 -3.58 5.72
CA TYR A 36 1.93 -2.35 4.92
C TYR A 36 0.54 -1.93 4.43
N VAL A 37 -0.30 -2.89 4.01
CA VAL A 37 -1.69 -2.64 3.65
C VAL A 37 -2.46 -2.04 4.83
N ARG A 38 -2.32 -2.62 6.02
CA ARG A 38 -2.98 -2.11 7.23
C ARG A 38 -2.52 -0.68 7.56
N GLU A 39 -1.21 -0.43 7.60
CA GLU A 39 -0.66 0.88 7.90
C GLU A 39 -1.07 1.92 6.86
N LEU A 40 -1.10 1.55 5.57
CA LEU A 40 -1.55 2.43 4.50
C LEU A 40 -3.04 2.76 4.63
N CYS A 41 -3.89 1.78 4.96
CA CYS A 41 -5.32 2.02 5.23
C CYS A 41 -5.52 2.97 6.41
N LEU A 42 -4.79 2.78 7.51
CA LEU A 42 -4.84 3.70 8.66
C LEU A 42 -4.43 5.12 8.25
N LYS A 43 -3.40 5.26 7.41
CA LYS A 43 -2.97 6.57 6.92
C LYS A 43 -4.01 7.21 6.00
N ILE A 44 -4.64 6.43 5.12
CA ILE A 44 -5.73 6.89 4.26
C ILE A 44 -6.90 7.39 5.11
N GLU A 45 -7.31 6.64 6.14
CA GLU A 45 -8.37 7.05 7.05
C GLU A 45 -8.01 8.34 7.82
N GLU A 46 -6.75 8.48 8.26
CA GLU A 46 -6.26 9.69 8.91
C GLU A 46 -6.38 10.90 7.97
N LEU A 47 -5.96 10.76 6.71
CA LEU A 47 -6.02 11.83 5.71
C LEU A 47 -7.47 12.22 5.39
N GLU A 48 -8.35 11.24 5.19
CA GLU A 48 -9.76 11.47 4.93
C GLU A 48 -10.43 12.20 6.10
N LYS A 49 -10.18 11.76 7.34
CA LYS A 49 -10.75 12.39 8.55
C LYS A 49 -10.24 13.82 8.78
N ARG A 50 -8.96 14.09 8.47
CA ARG A 50 -8.34 15.39 8.77
C ARG A 50 -8.52 16.42 7.66
N PHE A 51 -8.54 15.98 6.41
CA PHE A 51 -8.46 16.86 5.25
C PHE A 51 -9.62 16.69 4.26
N SER A 52 -10.48 15.68 4.47
CA SER A 52 -11.52 15.26 3.51
C SER A 52 -10.93 15.07 2.10
N TYR A 53 -9.70 14.55 2.06
CA TYR A 53 -8.91 14.40 0.86
C TYR A 53 -7.88 13.30 1.05
N VAL A 54 -7.86 12.37 0.10
CA VAL A 54 -6.84 11.32 -0.02
C VAL A 54 -6.21 11.41 -1.42
N PRO A 55 -4.88 11.51 -1.52
CA PRO A 55 -4.19 11.48 -2.81
C PRO A 55 -4.45 10.18 -3.58
N ASN A 56 -4.65 10.27 -4.90
CA ASN A 56 -4.88 9.10 -5.76
C ASN A 56 -3.73 8.07 -5.69
N CYS A 57 -2.50 8.54 -5.46
CA CYS A 57 -1.33 7.68 -5.29
C CYS A 57 -1.45 6.74 -4.09
N ALA A 58 -2.23 7.08 -3.05
CA ALA A 58 -2.50 6.21 -1.91
C ALA A 58 -3.25 4.93 -2.34
N TYR A 59 -4.34 5.10 -3.09
CA TYR A 59 -5.14 3.99 -3.60
C TYR A 59 -4.39 3.18 -4.66
N ALA A 60 -3.61 3.86 -5.52
CA ALA A 60 -2.75 3.18 -6.48
C ALA A 60 -1.70 2.30 -5.78
N LEU A 61 -1.09 2.78 -4.70
CA LEU A 61 -0.12 2.01 -3.92
C LEU A 61 -0.80 0.82 -3.21
N LEU A 62 -1.98 1.02 -2.64
CA LEU A 62 -2.78 -0.04 -2.03
C LEU A 62 -3.10 -1.16 -3.03
N ALA A 63 -3.51 -0.80 -4.25
CA ALA A 63 -3.77 -1.75 -5.32
C ALA A 63 -2.51 -2.57 -5.71
N GLN A 64 -1.33 -1.93 -5.71
CA GLN A 64 -0.07 -2.62 -6.00
C GLN A 64 0.29 -3.65 -4.91
N TYR A 65 0.12 -3.31 -3.63
CA TYR A 65 0.33 -4.27 -2.55
C TYR A 65 -0.64 -5.45 -2.63
N ASN A 66 -1.92 -5.18 -2.92
CA ASN A 66 -2.92 -6.24 -3.10
C ASN A 66 -2.57 -7.16 -4.29
N SER A 67 -2.13 -6.59 -5.41
CA SER A 67 -1.67 -7.36 -6.57
C SER A 67 -0.48 -8.26 -6.23
N ARG A 68 0.50 -7.74 -5.47
CA ARG A 68 1.64 -8.52 -5.00
C ARG A 68 1.20 -9.65 -4.06
N GLN A 69 0.29 -9.38 -3.13
CA GLN A 69 -0.26 -10.38 -2.22
C GLN A 69 -0.91 -11.54 -2.99
N ASN A 70 -1.76 -11.21 -3.97
CA ASN A 70 -2.44 -12.20 -4.79
C ASN A 70 -1.44 -13.05 -5.60
N SER A 71 -0.36 -12.44 -6.10
CA SER A 71 0.69 -13.16 -6.81
C SER A 71 1.41 -14.17 -5.91
N MET A 72 1.70 -13.80 -4.66
CA MET A 72 2.32 -14.71 -3.69
C MET A 72 1.37 -15.86 -3.30
N LEU A 73 0.11 -15.54 -3.00
CA LEU A 73 -0.90 -16.56 -2.68
C LEU A 73 -1.09 -17.57 -3.81
N HIS A 74 -1.13 -17.10 -5.05
CA HIS A 74 -1.23 -17.96 -6.22
C HIS A 74 0.00 -18.87 -6.37
N MET A 75 1.19 -18.35 -6.10
CA MET A 75 2.42 -19.15 -6.14
C MET A 75 2.45 -20.21 -5.04
N ASP A 76 2.08 -19.85 -3.81
CA ASP A 76 1.99 -20.78 -2.68
C ASP A 76 0.98 -21.89 -2.94
N PHE A 77 -0.20 -21.52 -3.48
CA PHE A 77 -1.21 -22.49 -3.90
C PHE A 77 -0.67 -23.43 -4.97
N ARG A 78 -0.05 -22.90 -6.04
CA ARG A 78 0.52 -23.74 -7.09
C ARG A 78 1.57 -24.70 -6.53
N ASN A 79 2.46 -24.24 -5.66
CA ASN A 79 3.51 -25.07 -5.06
C ASN A 79 2.93 -26.17 -4.16
N ALA A 80 1.86 -25.89 -3.42
CA ALA A 80 1.20 -26.86 -2.56
C ALA A 80 0.46 -27.96 -3.33
N TYR A 81 -0.07 -27.66 -4.53
CA TYR A 81 -0.96 -28.54 -5.27
C TYR A 81 -0.42 -29.07 -6.61
N HIS A 82 0.70 -28.58 -7.15
CA HIS A 82 1.38 -29.14 -8.33
C HIS A 82 2.47 -30.19 -8.00
N GLY A 83 2.63 -30.55 -6.73
CA GLY A 83 3.52 -31.63 -6.27
C GLY A 83 2.83 -32.96 -5.94
N MET A 84 1.53 -33.11 -6.28
CA MET A 84 0.78 -34.36 -6.22
C MET A 84 0.61 -34.97 -7.61
#